data_AF-A0AA37TIX8-F1
#
_entry.id   AF-A0AA37TIX8-F1
#
_cell.length_a   1.000
_cell.length_b   1.000
_cell.length_c   1.000
_cell.angle_alpha   90.00
_cell.angle_beta   90.00
_cell.angle_gamma   90.00
#
_symmetry.space_group_name_H-M   'P 1'
#
loop_
_entity.id
_entity.type
_entity.pdbx_description
1 polymer ?
#
loop_
_entity_poly.entity_id
_entity_poly.type
_entity_poly.pdbx_seq_one_letter_code
_entity_poly.pdbx_strand_id
1 'polypeptide(L)'
;MPPPRKSPARKSPALKSPAGKPPATTMPFDPARAAEYPAVIGCDEVGRGALCGPVVVAAVWFDPVALPPDLLAALDDSKRVPEPVRARLAPLIRAHGRVAVAAGSRALIDRINIRAATLDAMARAVARLGLDAPVLVDGRDALPGLPGLPGRAVVGGDRLVPQIAAASIVAKVFRDDLMRRLAERHPGYGWERNVGYGTAIHRVGLTKLGRSPHHRLSFTRGFGPA
;
A
#
# COMPACT_ATOMS: atom_id res chain seq x y z
N MET A 1 11.54 -46.19 52.60
CA MET A 1 11.69 -45.35 51.39
C MET A 1 10.55 -44.33 51.35
N PRO A 2 10.80 -43.05 51.69
CA PRO A 2 9.80 -42.00 51.56
C PRO A 2 9.64 -41.56 50.08
N PRO A 3 8.44 -41.11 49.65
CA PRO A 3 8.18 -40.71 48.27
C PRO A 3 8.81 -39.34 47.94
N PRO A 4 9.11 -39.05 46.67
CA PRO A 4 9.78 -37.81 46.27
C PRO A 4 8.84 -36.60 46.40
N ARG A 5 9.37 -35.52 46.99
CA ARG A 5 8.71 -34.21 47.11
C ARG A 5 8.52 -33.56 45.74
N LYS A 6 7.29 -33.16 45.42
CA LYS A 6 6.96 -32.35 44.24
C LYS A 6 7.44 -30.91 44.45
N SER A 7 8.28 -30.41 43.54
CA SER A 7 8.69 -29.00 43.51
C SER A 7 7.55 -28.08 43.05
N PRO A 8 7.40 -26.86 43.61
CA PRO A 8 6.32 -25.96 43.24
C PRO A 8 6.59 -25.29 41.89
N ALA A 9 5.56 -25.27 41.02
CA ALA A 9 5.59 -24.59 39.74
C ALA A 9 5.73 -23.06 39.94
N ARG A 10 6.75 -22.48 39.32
CA ARG A 10 7.04 -21.04 39.32
C ARG A 10 6.05 -20.34 38.39
N LYS A 11 5.13 -19.53 38.92
CA LYS A 11 4.24 -18.67 38.11
C LYS A 11 5.05 -17.48 37.57
N SER A 12 5.21 -17.40 36.26
CA SER A 12 5.77 -16.22 35.59
C SER A 12 4.76 -15.06 35.61
N PRO A 13 5.16 -13.82 35.92
CA PRO A 13 4.24 -12.68 35.93
C PRO A 13 3.91 -12.27 34.50
N ALA A 14 2.60 -12.14 34.22
CA ALA A 14 2.10 -11.59 32.97
C ALA A 14 2.52 -10.11 32.83
N LEU A 15 3.28 -9.80 31.78
CA LEU A 15 3.54 -8.41 31.40
C LEU A 15 2.22 -7.77 30.94
N LYS A 16 1.72 -6.82 31.73
CA LYS A 16 0.66 -5.91 31.32
C LYS A 16 1.21 -4.98 30.23
N SER A 17 0.63 -5.03 29.04
CA SER A 17 0.90 -4.04 27.98
C SER A 17 0.15 -2.74 28.32
N PRO A 18 0.79 -1.57 28.39
CA PRO A 18 0.06 -0.33 28.52
C PRO A 18 -0.55 0.04 27.16
N ALA A 19 -1.87 0.03 27.11
CA ALA A 19 -2.64 0.63 26.02
C ALA A 19 -2.52 2.16 26.12
N GLY A 20 -1.70 2.75 25.25
CA GLY A 20 -1.66 4.19 25.01
C GLY A 20 -1.88 4.46 23.52
N LYS A 21 -2.80 5.37 23.19
CA LYS A 21 -2.88 5.93 21.82
C LYS A 21 -1.53 6.58 21.50
N PRO A 22 -0.92 6.32 20.32
CA PRO A 22 0.33 6.98 19.95
C PRO A 22 0.10 8.50 19.82
N PRO A 23 1.06 9.33 20.26
CA PRO A 23 0.97 10.78 20.20
C PRO A 23 0.97 11.30 18.75
N ALA A 24 0.58 12.57 18.60
CA ALA A 24 0.57 13.29 17.33
C ALA A 24 1.96 13.29 16.67
N THR A 25 2.02 12.69 15.47
CA THR A 25 3.01 12.83 14.38
C THR A 25 4.47 13.06 14.76
N THR A 26 5.15 12.04 15.29
CA THR A 26 6.57 11.87 14.98
C THR A 26 6.69 11.52 13.49
N MET A 27 7.36 12.39 12.72
CA MET A 27 7.79 12.05 11.36
C MET A 27 8.66 10.79 11.45
N PRO A 28 8.33 9.72 10.69
CA PRO A 28 8.98 8.42 10.89
C PRO A 28 10.42 8.38 10.40
N PHE A 29 10.81 9.29 9.52
CA PHE A 29 12.15 9.32 8.94
C PHE A 29 12.87 10.61 9.32
N ASP A 30 14.01 10.46 10.00
CA ASP A 30 14.89 11.54 10.43
C ASP A 30 15.99 11.75 9.38
N PRO A 31 16.07 12.91 8.71
CA PRO A 31 17.11 13.17 7.74
C PRO A 31 18.54 13.09 8.28
N ALA A 32 18.75 13.35 9.58
CA ALA A 32 20.07 13.20 10.19
C ALA A 32 20.55 11.73 10.20
N ARG A 33 19.61 10.78 10.08
CA ARG A 33 19.83 9.34 10.04
C ARG A 33 19.72 8.76 8.63
N ALA A 34 19.81 9.61 7.60
CA ALA A 34 19.67 9.19 6.20
C ALA A 34 20.57 7.98 5.84
N ALA A 35 21.83 8.00 6.31
CA ALA A 35 22.79 6.92 6.06
C ALA A 35 22.45 5.57 6.74
N GLU A 36 21.50 5.56 7.70
CA GLU A 36 21.03 4.33 8.35
C GLU A 36 19.89 3.65 7.57
N TYR A 37 19.22 4.38 6.66
CA TYR A 37 18.16 3.81 5.84
C TYR A 37 18.74 3.06 4.64
N PRO A 38 18.14 1.92 4.25
CA PRO A 38 18.68 1.13 3.16
C PRO A 38 18.34 1.76 1.80
N ALA A 39 19.26 1.65 0.83
CA ALA A 39 19.02 2.01 -0.57
C ALA A 39 18.39 0.82 -1.33
N VAL A 40 17.07 0.74 -1.31
CA VAL A 40 16.29 -0.41 -1.81
C VAL A 40 15.13 0.04 -2.70
N ILE A 41 14.57 -0.89 -3.46
CA ILE A 41 13.28 -0.69 -4.13
C ILE A 41 12.17 -0.92 -3.10
N GLY A 42 11.42 0.12 -2.76
CA GLY A 42 10.22 0.03 -1.95
C GLY A 42 8.97 -0.15 -2.82
N CYS A 43 8.08 -1.07 -2.46
CA CYS A 43 6.83 -1.31 -3.15
C CYS A 43 5.64 -1.24 -2.19
N ASP A 44 4.55 -0.62 -2.64
CA ASP A 44 3.27 -0.61 -1.93
C ASP A 44 2.10 -0.52 -2.93
N GLU A 45 0.93 -0.99 -2.50
CA GLU A 45 -0.29 -1.00 -3.28
C GLU A 45 -1.44 -0.18 -2.69
N VAL A 46 -2.37 0.19 -3.57
CA VAL A 46 -3.64 0.79 -3.17
C VAL A 46 -4.80 0.19 -3.97
N GLY A 47 -5.96 0.10 -3.31
CA GLY A 47 -7.21 -0.30 -3.95
C GLY A 47 -7.52 -1.79 -3.89
N ARG A 48 -6.83 -2.60 -3.08
CA ARG A 48 -7.16 -4.03 -2.93
C ARG A 48 -8.62 -4.27 -2.52
N GLY A 49 -9.11 -3.53 -1.53
CA GLY A 49 -10.49 -3.65 -1.03
C GLY A 49 -11.56 -2.87 -1.79
N ALA A 50 -11.23 -2.23 -2.92
CA ALA A 50 -12.21 -1.48 -3.69
C ALA A 50 -13.16 -2.40 -4.48
N LEU A 51 -14.42 -2.00 -4.63
CA LEU A 51 -15.39 -2.69 -5.49
C LEU A 51 -15.21 -2.34 -6.97
N CYS A 52 -14.57 -1.20 -7.26
CA CYS A 52 -14.38 -0.67 -8.60
C CYS A 52 -12.92 -0.27 -8.86
N GLY A 53 -12.52 -0.36 -10.13
CA GLY A 53 -11.24 0.11 -10.63
C GLY A 53 -10.09 -0.87 -10.37
N PRO A 54 -8.88 -0.52 -10.83
CA PRO A 54 -7.72 -1.39 -10.68
C PRO A 54 -7.19 -1.42 -9.24
N VAL A 55 -6.38 -2.42 -8.96
CA VAL A 55 -5.33 -2.32 -7.93
C VAL A 55 -4.13 -1.62 -8.57
N VAL A 56 -3.54 -0.66 -7.87
CA VAL A 56 -2.37 0.10 -8.36
C VAL A 56 -1.22 -0.16 -7.41
N VAL A 57 -0.04 -0.38 -7.98
CA VAL A 57 1.22 -0.55 -7.27
C VAL A 57 2.21 0.50 -7.76
N ALA A 58 2.95 1.08 -6.85
CA ALA A 58 4.16 1.83 -7.17
C ALA A 58 5.39 1.10 -6.66
N ALA A 59 6.48 1.18 -7.43
CA ALA A 59 7.82 0.82 -7.02
C ALA A 59 8.68 2.08 -7.06
N VAL A 60 9.39 2.36 -5.97
CA VAL A 60 10.19 3.57 -5.79
C VAL A 60 11.59 3.19 -5.33
N TRP A 61 12.61 3.79 -5.92
CA TRP A 61 13.99 3.69 -5.47
C TRP A 61 14.61 5.09 -5.40
N PHE A 62 15.35 5.34 -4.33
CA PHE A 62 16.24 6.49 -4.18
C PHE A 62 17.31 6.14 -3.14
N ASP A 63 18.46 6.81 -3.24
CA ASP A 63 19.45 6.84 -2.18
C ASP A 63 18.98 7.81 -1.08
N PRO A 64 18.74 7.34 0.16
CA PRO A 64 18.30 8.22 1.25
C PRO A 64 19.24 9.39 1.54
N VAL A 65 20.55 9.21 1.32
CA VAL A 65 21.57 10.25 1.57
C VAL A 65 21.50 11.36 0.51
N ALA A 66 21.11 11.01 -0.71
CA ALA A 66 20.98 11.97 -1.82
C ALA A 66 19.59 12.63 -1.89
N LEU A 67 18.62 12.16 -1.09
CA LEU A 67 17.27 12.70 -1.08
C LEU A 67 17.25 14.05 -0.32
N PRO A 68 16.53 15.08 -0.80
CA PRO A 68 16.38 16.32 -0.04
C PRO A 68 15.87 16.05 1.39
N PRO A 69 16.50 16.61 2.44
CA PRO A 69 16.14 16.34 3.83
C PRO A 69 14.66 16.57 4.14
N ASP A 70 14.09 17.67 3.66
CA ASP A 70 12.68 18.01 3.87
C ASP A 70 11.73 17.02 3.18
N LEU A 71 12.14 16.47 2.02
CA LEU A 71 11.38 15.43 1.34
C LEU A 71 11.41 14.14 2.14
N LEU A 72 12.58 13.71 2.63
CA LEU A 72 12.72 12.51 3.44
C LEU A 72 11.87 12.60 4.72
N ALA A 73 11.95 13.72 5.43
CA ALA A 73 11.17 13.97 6.65
C ALA A 73 9.65 13.93 6.42
N ALA A 74 9.20 14.37 5.25
CA ALA A 74 7.78 14.44 4.92
C ALA A 74 7.15 13.09 4.51
N LEU A 75 7.94 12.02 4.37
CA LEU A 75 7.42 10.68 4.05
C LEU A 75 6.80 10.03 5.31
N ASP A 76 5.63 9.42 5.16
CA ASP A 76 4.95 8.56 6.15
C ASP A 76 3.95 7.68 5.37
N ASP A 77 3.24 6.77 6.05
CA ASP A 77 2.09 6.04 5.48
C ASP A 77 1.15 7.05 4.80
N SER A 78 0.84 6.82 3.53
CA SER A 78 -0.06 7.68 2.75
C SER A 78 -1.41 7.96 3.46
N LYS A 79 -1.89 7.06 4.33
CA LYS A 79 -3.13 7.26 5.11
C LYS A 79 -2.99 8.33 6.18
N ARG A 80 -1.76 8.61 6.62
CA ARG A 80 -1.40 9.60 7.66
C ARG A 80 -1.00 10.94 7.08
N VAL A 81 -0.55 10.96 5.82
CA VAL A 81 -0.22 12.19 5.10
C VAL A 81 -1.50 12.79 4.50
N PRO A 82 -1.87 14.06 4.75
CA PRO A 82 -3.06 14.68 4.16
C PRO A 82 -3.02 14.74 2.63
N GLU A 83 -4.18 14.72 1.98
CA GLU A 83 -4.27 14.69 0.50
C GLU A 83 -3.52 15.83 -0.21
N PRO A 84 -3.64 17.11 0.20
CA PRO A 84 -2.90 18.20 -0.44
C PRO A 84 -1.38 18.03 -0.29
N VAL A 85 -0.93 17.44 0.82
CA VAL A 85 0.49 17.16 1.06
C VAL A 85 0.95 16.03 0.16
N ARG A 86 0.21 14.91 0.07
CA ARG A 86 0.52 13.81 -0.85
C ARG A 86 0.62 14.28 -2.30
N ALA A 87 -0.32 15.13 -2.74
CA ALA A 87 -0.32 15.68 -4.10
C ALA A 87 0.93 16.53 -4.40
N ARG A 88 1.50 17.20 -3.38
CA ARG A 88 2.78 17.92 -3.48
C ARG A 88 3.99 16.98 -3.42
N LEU A 89 3.95 15.94 -2.61
CA LEU A 89 5.07 15.00 -2.45
C LEU A 89 5.26 14.07 -3.66
N ALA A 90 4.18 13.58 -4.27
CA ALA A 90 4.27 12.67 -5.42
C ALA A 90 5.14 13.17 -6.58
N PRO A 91 5.04 14.43 -7.06
CA PRO A 91 5.96 14.94 -8.09
C PRO A 91 7.40 15.11 -7.58
N LEU A 92 7.61 15.46 -6.31
CA LEU A 92 8.97 15.55 -5.73
C LEU A 92 9.64 14.17 -5.65
N ILE A 93 8.89 13.14 -5.23
CA ILE A 93 9.38 11.75 -5.22
C ILE A 93 9.79 11.31 -6.64
N ARG A 94 9.03 11.70 -7.67
CA ARG A 94 9.37 11.40 -9.07
C ARG A 94 10.57 12.19 -9.60
N ALA A 95 10.78 13.41 -9.10
CA ALA A 95 11.90 14.26 -9.49
C ALA A 95 13.22 13.78 -8.89
N HIS A 96 13.20 13.24 -7.66
CA HIS A 96 14.40 12.84 -6.92
C HIS A 96 14.63 11.33 -6.86
N GLY A 97 13.62 10.51 -7.18
CA GLY A 97 13.71 9.05 -7.18
C GLY A 97 13.41 8.43 -8.54
N ARG A 98 13.76 7.15 -8.68
CA ARG A 98 13.30 6.29 -9.78
C ARG A 98 11.93 5.73 -9.39
N VAL A 99 10.93 5.96 -10.23
CA VAL A 99 9.54 5.61 -9.91
C VAL A 99 8.91 4.87 -11.08
N ALA A 100 8.34 3.70 -10.80
CA ALA A 100 7.50 2.96 -11.73
C ALA A 100 6.13 2.70 -11.11
N VAL A 101 5.09 2.71 -11.94
CA VAL A 101 3.73 2.38 -11.54
C VAL A 101 3.21 1.28 -12.44
N ALA A 102 2.49 0.33 -11.86
CA ALA A 102 1.77 -0.70 -12.58
C ALA A 102 0.38 -0.89 -11.96
N ALA A 103 -0.57 -1.35 -12.78
CA ALA A 103 -1.94 -1.57 -12.34
C ALA A 103 -2.41 -2.98 -12.74
N GLY A 104 -3.14 -3.65 -11.85
CA GLY A 104 -3.92 -4.84 -12.14
C GLY A 104 -5.35 -4.43 -12.47
N SER A 105 -5.78 -4.65 -13.72
CA SER A 105 -7.11 -4.26 -14.18
C SER A 105 -8.22 -5.04 -13.47
N ARG A 106 -9.45 -4.52 -13.47
CA ARG A 106 -10.62 -5.26 -12.94
C ARG A 106 -10.77 -6.64 -13.60
N ALA A 107 -10.49 -6.73 -14.90
CA ALA A 107 -10.58 -7.99 -15.65
C ALA A 107 -9.50 -8.99 -15.23
N LEU A 108 -8.28 -8.51 -14.93
CA LEU A 108 -7.23 -9.35 -14.36
C LEU A 108 -7.62 -9.82 -12.95
N ILE A 109 -8.10 -8.92 -12.10
CA ILE A 109 -8.55 -9.25 -10.73
C ILE A 109 -9.65 -10.31 -10.75
N ASP A 110 -10.64 -10.15 -11.62
CA ASP A 110 -11.73 -11.13 -11.76
C ASP A 110 -11.24 -12.49 -12.29
N ARG A 111 -10.18 -12.51 -13.10
CA ARG A 111 -9.60 -13.73 -13.67
C ARG A 111 -8.70 -14.49 -12.70
N ILE A 112 -7.81 -13.79 -11.99
CA ILE A 112 -6.74 -14.41 -11.20
C ILE A 112 -6.81 -14.11 -9.71
N ASN A 113 -7.89 -13.51 -9.21
CA ASN A 113 -8.07 -12.99 -7.85
C ASN A 113 -7.22 -11.74 -7.51
N ILE A 114 -7.63 -11.03 -6.46
CA ILE A 114 -7.02 -9.77 -6.04
C ILE A 114 -5.58 -9.93 -5.55
N ARG A 115 -5.27 -11.03 -4.86
CA ARG A 115 -3.93 -11.27 -4.32
C ARG A 115 -2.94 -11.48 -5.47
N ALA A 116 -3.24 -12.38 -6.41
CA ALA A 116 -2.34 -12.63 -7.53
C ALA A 116 -2.25 -11.42 -8.48
N ALA A 117 -3.34 -10.69 -8.71
CA ALA A 117 -3.31 -9.46 -9.50
C ALA A 117 -2.47 -8.34 -8.86
N THR A 118 -2.41 -8.29 -7.53
CA THR A 118 -1.53 -7.36 -6.80
C THR A 118 -0.07 -7.76 -6.99
N LEU A 119 0.26 -9.04 -6.80
CA LEU A 119 1.63 -9.56 -6.98
C LEU A 119 2.13 -9.40 -8.42
N ASP A 120 1.27 -9.64 -9.42
CA ASP A 120 1.57 -9.37 -10.83
C ASP A 120 1.88 -7.88 -11.08
N ALA A 121 1.07 -6.97 -10.52
CA ALA A 121 1.31 -5.54 -10.63
C ALA A 121 2.62 -5.13 -9.93
N MET A 122 2.93 -5.69 -8.77
CA MET A 122 4.21 -5.47 -8.08
C MET A 122 5.40 -5.93 -8.92
N ALA A 123 5.37 -7.16 -9.44
CA ALA A 123 6.45 -7.69 -10.28
C ALA A 123 6.68 -6.80 -11.51
N ARG A 124 5.60 -6.35 -12.17
CA ARG A 124 5.69 -5.41 -13.31
C ARG A 124 6.21 -4.02 -12.90
N ALA A 125 5.84 -3.50 -11.74
CA ALA A 125 6.34 -2.21 -11.26
C ALA A 125 7.85 -2.28 -10.99
N VAL A 126 8.31 -3.33 -10.31
CA VAL A 126 9.75 -3.57 -10.04
C VAL A 126 10.53 -3.73 -11.34
N ALA A 127 10.06 -4.60 -12.25
CA ALA A 127 10.74 -4.85 -13.53
C ALA A 127 10.88 -3.57 -14.38
N ARG A 128 9.89 -2.67 -14.33
CA ARG A 128 9.91 -1.38 -15.05
C ARG A 128 10.94 -0.39 -14.52
N LEU A 129 11.43 -0.54 -13.28
CA LEU A 129 12.52 0.30 -12.79
C LEU A 129 13.84 -0.03 -13.48
N GLY A 130 14.04 -1.29 -13.90
CA GLY A 130 15.28 -1.72 -14.55
C GLY A 130 16.52 -1.60 -13.65
N LEU A 131 16.33 -1.70 -12.32
CA LEU A 131 17.39 -1.57 -11.33
C LEU A 131 17.72 -2.93 -10.70
N ASP A 132 19.01 -3.17 -10.50
CA ASP A 132 19.50 -4.30 -9.70
C ASP A 132 19.70 -3.86 -8.25
N ALA A 133 18.61 -3.90 -7.46
CA ALA A 133 18.61 -3.51 -6.06
C ALA A 133 17.65 -4.40 -5.25
N PRO A 134 17.91 -4.61 -3.94
CA PRO A 134 17.01 -5.38 -3.10
C PRO A 134 15.60 -4.79 -3.05
N VAL A 135 14.58 -5.64 -2.94
CA VAL A 135 13.18 -5.24 -2.99
C VAL A 135 12.51 -5.45 -1.64
N LEU A 136 11.94 -4.39 -1.08
CA LEU A 136 11.11 -4.45 0.12
C LEU A 136 9.66 -4.08 -0.24
N VAL A 137 8.72 -4.95 0.13
CA VAL A 137 7.30 -4.81 -0.21
C VAL A 137 6.49 -4.65 1.08
N ASP A 138 5.53 -3.73 1.13
CA ASP A 138 4.61 -3.66 2.28
C ASP A 138 3.75 -4.94 2.38
N GLY A 139 3.50 -5.36 3.61
CA GLY A 139 2.61 -6.46 3.92
C GLY A 139 3.32 -7.77 4.22
N ARG A 140 2.70 -8.89 3.82
CA ARG A 140 3.09 -10.25 4.24
C ARG A 140 3.50 -11.16 3.09
N ASP A 141 3.13 -10.80 1.87
CA ASP A 141 3.37 -11.63 0.71
C ASP A 141 4.77 -11.33 0.16
N ALA A 142 5.64 -12.34 0.10
CA ALA A 142 6.88 -12.22 -0.66
C ALA A 142 6.55 -12.08 -2.15
N LEU A 143 7.37 -11.31 -2.88
CA LEU A 143 7.17 -11.14 -4.32
C LEU A 143 7.57 -12.43 -5.06
N PRO A 144 6.63 -13.14 -5.71
CA PRO A 144 6.99 -14.32 -6.49
C PRO A 144 7.70 -13.89 -7.78
N GLY A 145 8.74 -14.61 -8.18
CA GLY A 145 9.28 -14.52 -9.53
C GLY A 145 10.01 -13.22 -9.87
N LEU A 146 10.86 -12.71 -8.97
CA LEU A 146 11.93 -11.77 -9.32
C LEU A 146 13.25 -12.54 -9.43
N PRO A 147 13.65 -13.04 -10.61
CA PRO A 147 14.92 -13.73 -10.76
C PRO A 147 16.07 -12.78 -10.43
N GLY A 148 16.97 -13.19 -9.53
CA GLY A 148 18.19 -12.46 -9.20
C GLY A 148 18.06 -11.30 -8.21
N LEU A 149 16.85 -10.86 -7.85
CA LEU A 149 16.67 -9.77 -6.87
C LEU A 149 16.33 -10.30 -5.47
N PRO A 150 17.15 -10.02 -4.43
CA PRO A 150 16.79 -10.38 -3.07
C PRO A 150 15.57 -9.55 -2.63
N GLY A 151 14.44 -10.21 -2.42
CA GLY A 151 13.17 -9.57 -2.08
C GLY A 151 12.55 -10.13 -0.81
N ARG A 152 11.99 -9.26 0.05
CA ARG A 152 11.20 -9.69 1.22
C ARG A 152 10.04 -8.75 1.53
N ALA A 153 9.02 -9.31 2.17
CA ALA A 153 7.91 -8.53 2.71
C ALA A 153 8.29 -7.86 4.03
N VAL A 154 7.69 -6.70 4.29
CA VAL A 154 7.83 -5.92 5.54
C VAL A 154 6.43 -5.53 5.99
N VAL A 155 5.98 -6.08 7.12
CA VAL A 155 4.66 -5.74 7.68
C VAL A 155 4.70 -4.32 8.23
N GLY A 156 3.87 -3.42 7.68
CA GLY A 156 3.88 -2.00 8.05
C GLY A 156 5.15 -1.29 7.56
N GLY A 157 5.64 -1.70 6.39
CA GLY A 157 6.86 -1.20 5.78
C GLY A 157 6.78 0.29 5.43
N ASP A 158 5.57 0.81 5.20
CA ASP A 158 5.28 2.22 4.92
C ASP A 158 5.66 3.19 6.05
N ARG A 159 5.95 2.68 7.25
CA ARG A 159 6.50 3.47 8.38
C ARG A 159 7.92 3.09 8.79
N LEU A 160 8.51 2.11 8.12
CA LEU A 160 9.82 1.54 8.46
C LEU A 160 10.86 1.76 7.36
N VAL A 161 10.42 1.89 6.11
CA VAL A 161 11.27 2.01 4.93
C VAL A 161 10.83 3.23 4.13
N PRO A 162 11.68 4.26 3.97
CA PRO A 162 11.33 5.49 3.25
C PRO A 162 10.79 5.24 1.83
N GLN A 163 11.36 4.28 1.11
CA GLN A 163 10.96 3.96 -0.25
C GLN A 163 9.57 3.29 -0.31
N ILE A 164 9.17 2.51 0.71
CA ILE A 164 7.81 1.97 0.81
C ILE A 164 6.83 3.10 1.12
N ALA A 165 7.17 4.02 2.04
CA ALA A 165 6.37 5.20 2.33
C ALA A 165 6.13 6.04 1.06
N ALA A 166 7.20 6.31 0.31
CA ALA A 166 7.12 7.01 -0.97
C ALA A 166 6.28 6.26 -2.01
N ALA A 167 6.42 4.93 -2.11
CA ALA A 167 5.59 4.10 -2.97
C ALA A 167 4.10 4.19 -2.59
N SER A 168 3.77 4.16 -1.29
CA SER A 168 2.39 4.31 -0.79
C SER A 168 1.76 5.62 -1.26
N ILE A 169 2.51 6.73 -1.16
CA ILE A 169 2.08 8.07 -1.58
C ILE A 169 1.86 8.11 -3.09
N VAL A 170 2.84 7.63 -3.87
CA VAL A 170 2.76 7.64 -5.34
C VAL A 170 1.59 6.79 -5.83
N ALA A 171 1.42 5.58 -5.29
CA ALA A 171 0.34 4.69 -5.66
C ALA A 171 -1.02 5.31 -5.31
N LYS A 172 -1.15 5.89 -4.11
CA LYS A 172 -2.37 6.55 -3.62
C LYS A 172 -2.78 7.73 -4.51
N VAL A 173 -1.86 8.66 -4.77
CA VAL A 173 -2.13 9.83 -5.63
C VAL A 173 -2.54 9.39 -7.03
N PHE A 174 -1.78 8.47 -7.63
CA PHE A 174 -2.07 7.97 -8.98
C PHE A 174 -3.47 7.32 -9.07
N ARG A 175 -3.81 6.46 -8.09
CA ARG A 175 -5.11 5.77 -8.10
C ARG A 175 -6.28 6.71 -7.83
N ASP A 176 -6.13 7.65 -6.90
CA ASP A 176 -7.20 8.60 -6.59
C ASP A 176 -7.52 9.47 -7.80
N ASP A 177 -6.49 9.98 -8.49
CA ASP A 177 -6.68 10.77 -9.72
C ASP A 177 -7.35 9.97 -10.83
N LEU A 178 -6.97 8.69 -10.99
CA LEU A 178 -7.64 7.78 -11.92
C LEU A 178 -9.12 7.60 -11.58
N MET A 179 -9.45 7.42 -10.30
CA MET A 179 -10.83 7.21 -9.87
C MET A 179 -11.69 8.47 -9.97
N ARG A 180 -11.12 9.67 -9.70
CA ARG A 180 -11.85 10.93 -9.91
C ARG A 180 -12.21 11.16 -11.38
N ARG A 181 -11.27 10.90 -12.30
CA ARG A 181 -11.54 10.92 -13.76
C ARG A 181 -12.56 9.88 -14.21
N LEU A 182 -12.64 8.73 -13.52
CA LEU A 182 -13.68 7.74 -13.77
C LEU A 182 -15.05 8.20 -13.25
N ALA A 183 -15.09 8.92 -12.12
CA ALA A 183 -16.32 9.43 -11.53
C ALA A 183 -17.05 10.41 -12.46
N GLU A 184 -16.31 11.26 -13.18
CA GLU A 184 -16.86 12.20 -14.17
C GLU A 184 -17.64 11.49 -15.29
N ARG A 185 -17.19 10.30 -15.70
CA ARG A 185 -17.81 9.51 -16.77
C ARG A 185 -18.89 8.54 -16.27
N HIS A 186 -18.92 8.28 -14.97
CA HIS A 186 -19.84 7.36 -14.32
C HIS A 186 -20.40 7.98 -13.03
N PRO A 187 -21.23 9.02 -13.14
CA PRO A 187 -21.82 9.68 -11.98
C PRO A 187 -22.77 8.74 -11.22
N GLY A 188 -23.04 9.07 -9.95
CA GLY A 188 -24.02 8.37 -9.12
C GLY A 188 -23.45 7.25 -8.22
N TYR A 189 -22.20 6.85 -8.41
CA TYR A 189 -21.51 5.90 -7.52
C TYR A 189 -20.68 6.58 -6.41
N GLY A 190 -20.53 7.91 -6.44
CA GLY A 190 -19.76 8.69 -5.45
C GLY A 190 -18.24 8.51 -5.51
N TRP A 191 -17.70 8.02 -6.64
CA TRP A 191 -16.28 7.68 -6.78
C TRP A 191 -15.33 8.87 -6.67
N GLU A 192 -15.83 10.09 -6.88
CA GLU A 192 -15.09 11.34 -6.66
C GLU A 192 -14.65 11.52 -5.21
N ARG A 193 -15.33 10.85 -4.26
CA ARG A 193 -14.98 10.84 -2.84
C ARG A 193 -14.53 9.46 -2.36
N ASN A 194 -15.26 8.42 -2.71
CA ASN A 194 -15.00 7.07 -2.18
C ASN A 194 -13.94 6.29 -2.95
N VAL A 195 -13.47 6.81 -4.10
CA VAL A 195 -12.41 6.22 -4.94
C VAL A 195 -12.59 4.71 -5.21
N GLY A 196 -13.85 4.29 -5.39
CA GLY A 196 -14.24 2.92 -5.71
C GLY A 196 -14.38 1.99 -4.50
N TYR A 197 -14.15 2.44 -3.27
CA TYR A 197 -14.44 1.65 -2.07
C TYR A 197 -15.95 1.54 -1.83
N GLY A 198 -16.40 0.41 -1.28
CA GLY A 198 -17.82 0.10 -1.09
C GLY A 198 -18.49 0.85 0.04
N THR A 199 -18.50 2.19 0.00
CA THR A 199 -19.24 3.04 0.96
C THR A 199 -20.75 2.90 0.77
N ALA A 200 -21.54 3.44 1.70
CA ALA A 200 -23.00 3.42 1.60
C ALA A 200 -23.50 4.03 0.27
N ILE A 201 -22.92 5.18 -0.12
CA ILE A 201 -23.25 5.86 -1.38
C ILE A 201 -22.94 4.96 -2.58
N HIS A 202 -21.77 4.31 -2.60
CA HIS A 202 -21.39 3.42 -3.69
C HIS A 202 -22.34 2.22 -3.82
N ARG A 203 -22.70 1.60 -2.70
CA ARG A 203 -23.64 0.46 -2.70
C ARG A 203 -25.04 0.88 -3.15
N VAL A 204 -25.53 2.05 -2.75
CA VAL A 204 -26.79 2.61 -3.25
C VAL A 204 -26.72 2.84 -4.75
N GLY A 205 -25.63 3.42 -5.26
CA GLY A 205 -25.40 3.60 -6.69
C GLY A 205 -25.41 2.27 -7.45
N LEU A 206 -24.72 1.25 -6.91
CA LEU A 206 -24.71 -0.11 -7.46
C LEU A 206 -26.11 -0.75 -7.54
N THR A 207 -26.94 -0.57 -6.51
CA THR A 207 -28.32 -1.07 -6.51
C THR A 207 -29.21 -0.33 -7.50
N LYS A 208 -29.07 0.99 -7.63
CA LYS A 208 -29.93 1.82 -8.49
C LYS A 208 -29.54 1.78 -9.96
N LEU A 209 -28.25 1.81 -10.25
CA LEU A 209 -27.70 1.97 -11.60
C LEU A 209 -27.15 0.66 -12.18
N GLY A 210 -27.05 -0.39 -11.36
CA GLY A 210 -26.35 -1.61 -11.74
C GLY A 210 -24.83 -1.43 -11.80
N ARG A 211 -24.14 -2.48 -12.29
CA ARG A 211 -22.68 -2.49 -12.42
C ARG A 211 -22.24 -1.71 -13.66
N SER A 212 -21.35 -0.74 -13.48
CA SER A 212 -20.52 -0.20 -14.56
C SER A 212 -19.50 -1.22 -15.09
N PRO A 213 -18.89 -0.99 -16.28
CA PRO A 213 -17.77 -1.77 -16.81
C PRO A 213 -16.49 -1.80 -15.96
N HIS A 214 -16.40 -0.93 -14.93
CA HIS A 214 -15.24 -0.79 -14.07
C HIS A 214 -15.37 -1.51 -12.72
N HIS A 215 -16.55 -2.03 -12.39
CA HIS A 215 -16.74 -2.87 -11.20
C HIS A 215 -16.05 -4.21 -11.36
N ARG A 216 -15.51 -4.71 -10.24
CA ARG A 216 -14.95 -6.06 -10.14
C ARG A 216 -16.09 -7.04 -9.91
N LEU A 217 -16.38 -7.86 -10.91
CA LEU A 217 -17.52 -8.77 -10.88
C LEU A 217 -17.44 -9.75 -9.70
N SER A 218 -16.22 -10.20 -9.37
CA SER A 218 -15.95 -11.06 -8.23
C SER A 218 -16.29 -10.43 -6.88
N PHE A 219 -16.33 -9.10 -6.77
CA PHE A 219 -16.58 -8.36 -5.52
C PHE A 219 -18.03 -7.85 -5.42
N THR A 220 -18.73 -7.76 -6.55
CA THR A 220 -20.07 -7.18 -6.62
C THR A 220 -21.15 -8.19 -6.97
N ARG A 221 -20.92 -9.49 -6.73
CA ARG A 221 -21.87 -10.57 -7.07
C ARG A 221 -23.28 -10.35 -6.51
N GLY A 222 -23.39 -9.78 -5.31
CA GLY A 222 -24.67 -9.45 -4.67
C GLY A 222 -25.38 -8.19 -5.19
N PHE A 223 -24.83 -7.51 -6.22
CA PHE A 223 -25.41 -6.29 -6.80
C PHE A 223 -25.69 -6.48 -8.29
N GLY A 224 -26.95 -6.33 -8.72
CA GLY A 224 -27.39 -6.47 -10.10
C GLY A 224 -28.35 -7.66 -10.31
N PRO A 225 -29.11 -7.69 -11.42
CA PRO A 225 -29.94 -8.84 -11.76
C PRO A 225 -29.05 -10.07 -12.03
N ALA A 226 -29.56 -11.24 -11.65
CA ALA A 226 -28.92 -12.55 -11.88
C ALA A 226 -28.67 -12.79 -13.38
#